data_AF-A0A9X9X7A5-F1
#
_entry.id   AF-A0A9X9X7A5-F1
#
_cell.length_a   1.000
_cell.length_b   1.000
_cell.length_c   1.000
_cell.angle_alpha   90.00
_cell.angle_beta   90.00
_cell.angle_gamma   90.00
#
_symmetry.space_group_name_H-M   'P 1'
#
loop_
_entity.id
_entity.type
_entity.pdbx_description
1 polymer ?
#
loop_
_entity_poly.entity_id
_entity_poly.type
_entity_poly.pdbx_seq_one_letter_code
_entity_poly.pdbx_strand_id
1 'polypeptide(L)'
;MGVLKVTLFHVSPVAGWASGVFHKQIAKGNAFLRTRGLQFDPYPKVGSMELEWSAPLSENGRIGEGLAQRLALRALAHARYASLDNRLPVILCQIGGGGGEAPGSIHQKLDWLPWVIMDAFTLNEDGLTLTHEAGHCAGLKHPGDEPFGEPRLMQNGQAVTDNLMAYGTFDIEAQKHGPRTMVEDWQIDALRSAYFHSS
;
A
#
# COMPACT_ATOMS: atom_id res chain seq x y z
N MET A 1 -0.11 -13.90 17.72
CA MET A 1 0.63 -13.09 16.72
C MET A 1 -0.44 -12.43 15.89
N GLY A 2 -0.49 -11.09 15.89
CA GLY A 2 -1.55 -10.35 15.21
C GLY A 2 -1.46 -10.49 13.70
N VAL A 3 -2.60 -10.44 13.03
CA VAL A 3 -2.74 -10.73 11.61
C VAL A 3 -3.37 -9.55 10.90
N LEU A 4 -2.68 -9.04 9.87
CA LEU A 4 -3.17 -8.03 8.93
C LEU A 4 -3.73 -8.73 7.70
N LYS A 5 -5.06 -8.79 7.60
CA LYS A 5 -5.73 -9.56 6.54
C LYS A 5 -5.85 -8.74 5.28
N VAL A 6 -5.41 -9.30 4.15
CA VAL A 6 -5.46 -8.63 2.84
C VAL A 6 -6.13 -9.53 1.81
N THR A 7 -6.81 -8.93 0.84
CA THR A 7 -7.38 -9.62 -0.32
C THR A 7 -6.78 -9.08 -1.60
N LEU A 8 -6.35 -9.98 -2.47
CA LEU A 8 -5.51 -9.65 -3.62
C LEU A 8 -6.30 -9.68 -4.90
N PHE A 9 -6.14 -8.62 -5.66
CA PHE A 9 -6.74 -8.45 -6.96
C PHE A 9 -5.67 -8.11 -7.98
N HIS A 10 -5.84 -8.60 -9.20
CA HIS A 10 -5.13 -8.08 -10.36
C HIS A 10 -6.14 -7.63 -11.41
N VAL A 11 -5.78 -6.61 -12.17
CA VAL A 11 -6.53 -6.13 -13.32
C VAL A 11 -6.04 -6.85 -14.57
N SER A 12 -6.90 -7.45 -15.37
CA SER A 12 -6.46 -7.98 -16.67
C SER A 12 -6.10 -6.86 -17.67
N PRO A 13 -5.19 -7.07 -18.64
CA PRO A 13 -4.35 -8.24 -18.83
C PRO A 13 -3.01 -8.06 -18.07
N VAL A 14 -3.02 -7.99 -16.75
CA VAL A 14 -1.76 -8.03 -16.00
C VAL A 14 -1.15 -9.43 -16.17
N ALA A 15 0.11 -9.43 -16.63
CA ALA A 15 0.85 -10.66 -16.89
C ALA A 15 1.01 -11.52 -15.62
N GLY A 16 1.00 -12.86 -15.79
CA GLY A 16 0.99 -13.82 -14.68
C GLY A 16 2.12 -13.66 -13.64
N TRP A 17 3.19 -12.94 -13.96
CA TRP A 17 4.27 -12.62 -13.03
C TRP A 17 3.89 -11.60 -11.94
N ALA A 18 2.85 -10.79 -12.12
CA ALA A 18 2.46 -9.75 -11.15
C ALA A 18 1.99 -10.35 -9.81
N SER A 19 1.37 -11.53 -9.85
CA SER A 19 1.08 -12.28 -8.62
C SER A 19 2.36 -12.61 -7.86
N GLY A 20 3.45 -12.93 -8.57
CA GLY A 20 4.77 -13.16 -7.97
C GLY A 20 5.36 -11.91 -7.31
N VAL A 21 5.12 -10.72 -7.88
CA VAL A 21 5.54 -9.44 -7.28
C VAL A 21 4.85 -9.20 -5.96
N PHE A 22 3.55 -9.44 -5.90
CA PHE A 22 2.78 -9.28 -4.66
C PHE A 22 3.28 -10.18 -3.53
N HIS A 23 3.48 -11.47 -3.82
CA HIS A 23 3.95 -12.41 -2.80
C HIS A 23 5.37 -12.08 -2.31
N LYS A 24 6.21 -11.43 -3.15
CA LYS A 24 7.48 -10.85 -2.69
C LYS A 24 7.28 -9.69 -1.70
N GLN A 25 6.32 -8.80 -1.96
CA GLN A 25 5.98 -7.70 -1.03
C GLN A 25 5.46 -8.25 0.30
N ILE A 26 4.60 -9.27 0.28
CA ILE A 26 4.15 -9.96 1.50
C ILE A 26 5.31 -10.61 2.25
N ALA A 27 6.17 -11.35 1.56
CA ALA A 27 7.28 -12.03 2.20
C ALA A 27 8.21 -11.03 2.91
N LYS A 28 8.53 -9.92 2.25
CA LYS A 28 9.35 -8.85 2.81
C LYS A 28 8.64 -8.10 3.94
N GLY A 29 7.38 -7.72 3.76
CA GLY A 29 6.57 -7.11 4.83
C GLY A 29 6.42 -8.00 6.06
N ASN A 30 6.24 -9.31 5.86
CA ASN A 30 6.18 -10.28 6.96
C ASN A 30 7.52 -10.42 7.66
N ALA A 31 8.63 -10.47 6.92
CA ALA A 31 9.96 -10.48 7.53
C ALA A 31 10.19 -9.22 8.39
N PHE A 32 9.74 -8.06 7.90
CA PHE A 32 9.84 -6.78 8.56
C PHE A 32 8.98 -6.68 9.84
N LEU A 33 7.71 -7.09 9.76
CA LEU A 33 6.73 -6.96 10.85
C LEU A 33 6.78 -8.07 11.90
N ARG A 34 7.30 -9.27 11.56
CA ARG A 34 7.25 -10.43 12.45
C ARG A 34 8.00 -10.21 13.77
N THR A 35 9.09 -9.43 13.74
CA THR A 35 9.84 -9.03 14.94
C THR A 35 9.00 -8.24 15.94
N ARG A 36 7.90 -7.64 15.48
CA ARG A 36 6.92 -6.86 16.27
C ARG A 36 5.60 -7.63 16.51
N GLY A 37 5.58 -8.93 16.20
CA GLY A 37 4.43 -9.81 16.43
C GLY A 37 3.26 -9.58 15.49
N LEU A 38 3.50 -9.02 14.29
CA LEU A 38 2.52 -8.82 13.23
C LEU A 38 2.91 -9.57 11.96
N GLN A 39 1.93 -9.96 11.15
CA GLN A 39 2.14 -10.49 9.81
C GLN A 39 0.92 -10.26 8.93
N PHE A 40 1.12 -10.17 7.62
CA PHE A 40 0.06 -10.24 6.63
C PHE A 40 -0.45 -11.66 6.41
N ASP A 41 -1.77 -11.78 6.26
CA ASP A 41 -2.48 -12.98 5.80
C ASP A 41 -3.16 -12.70 4.45
N PRO A 42 -2.53 -13.06 3.33
CA PRO A 42 -3.11 -12.84 2.02
C PRO A 42 -4.19 -13.86 1.67
N TYR A 43 -5.26 -13.38 1.05
CA TYR A 43 -6.24 -14.18 0.36
C TYR A 43 -6.33 -13.77 -1.14
N PRO A 44 -6.27 -14.73 -2.08
CA PRO A 44 -5.96 -16.14 -1.86
C PRO A 44 -4.52 -16.32 -1.35
N LYS A 45 -4.26 -17.45 -0.67
CA LYS A 45 -2.92 -17.80 -0.17
C LYS A 45 -1.87 -17.84 -1.29
N VAL A 46 -2.29 -18.20 -2.49
CA VAL A 46 -1.46 -18.26 -3.70
C VAL A 46 -2.23 -17.60 -4.84
N GLY A 47 -1.52 -16.82 -5.67
CA GLY A 47 -2.13 -16.09 -6.79
C GLY A 47 -2.86 -14.83 -6.35
N SER A 48 -3.91 -14.48 -7.09
CA SER A 48 -4.79 -13.33 -6.84
C SER A 48 -6.13 -13.55 -7.54
N MET A 49 -7.13 -12.75 -7.19
CA MET A 49 -8.43 -12.72 -7.86
C MET A 49 -8.37 -11.77 -9.06
N GLU A 50 -9.01 -12.11 -10.17
CA GLU A 50 -9.09 -11.24 -11.34
C GLU A 50 -10.20 -10.20 -11.18
N LEU A 51 -9.89 -8.96 -11.58
CA LEU A 51 -10.86 -7.89 -11.84
C LEU A 51 -10.88 -7.62 -13.35
N GLU A 52 -12.05 -7.81 -13.94
CA GLU A 52 -12.30 -7.47 -15.34
C GLU A 52 -12.27 -5.96 -15.50
N TRP A 53 -11.20 -5.47 -16.14
CA TRP A 53 -10.98 -4.06 -16.38
C TRP A 53 -10.16 -3.92 -17.66
N SER A 54 -10.54 -2.99 -18.54
CA SER A 54 -10.02 -2.93 -19.91
C SER A 54 -9.32 -1.62 -20.25
N ALA A 55 -9.40 -0.61 -19.38
CA ALA A 55 -8.81 0.69 -19.62
C ALA A 55 -7.49 0.84 -18.83
N PRO A 56 -6.39 1.34 -19.41
CA PRO A 56 -5.24 1.73 -18.60
C PRO A 56 -5.65 2.79 -17.58
N LEU A 57 -5.11 2.70 -16.36
CA LEU A 57 -5.26 3.79 -15.40
C LEU A 57 -4.47 4.99 -15.92
N SER A 58 -5.12 6.13 -16.03
CA SER A 58 -4.49 7.33 -16.57
C SER A 58 -3.47 7.88 -15.57
N GLU A 59 -2.19 8.03 -15.99
CA GLU A 59 -1.17 8.75 -15.21
C GLU A 59 -1.57 10.22 -15.02
N ASN A 60 -2.20 10.76 -16.07
CA ASN A 60 -2.41 12.19 -16.31
C ASN A 60 -3.88 12.52 -16.59
N GLY A 61 -4.80 11.71 -16.06
CA GLY A 61 -6.21 12.04 -16.12
C GLY A 61 -6.39 13.42 -15.50
N ARG A 62 -7.32 14.23 -16.02
CA ARG A 62 -7.66 15.51 -15.37
C ARG A 62 -7.88 15.25 -13.88
N ILE A 63 -7.55 16.21 -13.01
CA ILE A 63 -7.87 16.10 -11.57
C ILE A 63 -9.32 15.62 -11.42
N GLY A 64 -9.51 14.37 -10.95
CA GLY A 64 -10.81 13.70 -10.86
C GLY A 64 -10.98 12.43 -11.71
N GLU A 65 -10.38 12.33 -12.90
CA GLU A 65 -10.51 11.15 -13.79
C GLU A 65 -9.75 9.94 -13.24
N GLY A 66 -8.50 10.13 -12.80
CA GLY A 66 -7.73 9.07 -12.15
C GLY A 66 -8.41 8.57 -10.87
N LEU A 67 -8.97 9.49 -10.07
CA LEU A 67 -9.73 9.13 -8.87
C LEU A 67 -10.99 8.31 -9.20
N ALA A 68 -11.77 8.73 -10.21
CA ALA A 68 -12.97 7.99 -10.62
C ALA A 68 -12.64 6.56 -11.06
N GLN A 69 -11.56 6.36 -11.82
CA GLN A 69 -11.11 5.02 -12.20
C GLN A 69 -10.70 4.16 -10.99
N ARG A 70 -9.96 4.75 -10.04
CA ARG A 70 -9.54 4.06 -8.80
C ARG A 70 -10.73 3.69 -7.92
N LEU A 71 -11.72 4.57 -7.80
CA LEU A 71 -12.97 4.29 -7.09
C LEU A 71 -13.78 3.20 -7.77
N ALA A 72 -13.81 3.17 -9.11
CA ALA A 72 -14.47 2.10 -9.86
C ALA A 72 -13.77 0.74 -9.66
N LEU A 73 -12.44 0.70 -9.71
CA LEU A 73 -11.66 -0.50 -9.40
C LEU A 73 -11.90 -0.99 -7.97
N ARG A 74 -11.95 -0.07 -7.00
CA ARG A 74 -12.31 -0.40 -5.61
C ARG A 74 -13.72 -1.02 -5.54
N ALA A 75 -14.70 -0.43 -6.21
CA ALA A 75 -16.07 -0.96 -6.21
C ALA A 75 -16.12 -2.39 -6.78
N LEU A 76 -15.37 -2.65 -7.86
CA LEU A 76 -15.23 -3.99 -8.44
C LEU A 76 -14.55 -4.97 -7.47
N ALA A 77 -13.45 -4.57 -6.83
CA ALA A 77 -12.76 -5.37 -5.82
C ALA A 77 -13.70 -5.78 -4.67
N HIS A 78 -14.47 -4.81 -4.16
CA HIS A 78 -15.42 -5.07 -3.09
C HIS A 78 -16.56 -6.00 -3.53
N ALA A 79 -17.14 -5.77 -4.72
CA ALA A 79 -18.19 -6.63 -5.27
C ALA A 79 -17.68 -8.06 -5.51
N ARG A 80 -16.42 -8.21 -5.94
CA ARG A 80 -15.80 -9.49 -6.24
C ARG A 80 -15.50 -10.33 -5.00
N TYR A 81 -15.26 -9.68 -3.87
CA TYR A 81 -14.96 -10.32 -2.58
C TYR A 81 -15.68 -9.59 -1.43
N ALA A 82 -17.00 -9.78 -1.36
CA ALA A 82 -17.77 -9.40 -0.19
C ALA A 82 -17.56 -10.45 0.91
N SER A 83 -16.69 -10.15 1.87
CA SER A 83 -16.45 -10.98 3.05
C SER A 83 -17.02 -10.30 4.29
N LEU A 84 -17.53 -11.11 5.23
CA LEU A 84 -17.85 -10.66 6.59
C LEU A 84 -16.57 -10.45 7.43
N ASP A 85 -15.44 -10.93 6.93
CA ASP A 85 -14.12 -10.72 7.51
C ASP A 85 -13.49 -9.44 6.95
N ASN A 86 -13.11 -8.52 7.83
CA ASN A 86 -12.46 -7.27 7.44
C ASN A 86 -11.10 -7.56 6.80
N ARG A 87 -10.99 -7.41 5.48
CA ARG A 87 -9.74 -7.56 4.72
C ARG A 87 -9.46 -6.30 3.90
N LEU A 88 -8.21 -5.88 3.85
CA LEU A 88 -7.77 -4.77 3.03
C LEU A 88 -7.68 -5.20 1.56
N PRO A 89 -8.47 -4.60 0.65
CA PRO A 89 -8.33 -4.88 -0.78
C PRO A 89 -7.01 -4.29 -1.30
N VAL A 90 -6.22 -5.11 -1.98
CA VAL A 90 -5.00 -4.69 -2.67
C VAL A 90 -5.15 -5.01 -4.16
N ILE A 91 -5.09 -3.97 -5.00
CA ILE A 91 -5.37 -4.04 -6.43
C ILE A 91 -4.07 -3.79 -7.19
N LEU A 92 -3.62 -4.80 -7.93
CA LEU A 92 -2.48 -4.71 -8.82
C LEU A 92 -2.95 -4.34 -10.22
N CYS A 93 -2.36 -3.29 -10.76
CA CYS A 93 -2.66 -2.83 -12.11
C CYS A 93 -1.39 -2.22 -12.71
N GLN A 94 -1.42 -1.94 -14.01
CA GLN A 94 -0.44 -1.05 -14.60
C GLN A 94 -0.91 0.39 -14.34
N ILE A 95 -0.14 1.13 -13.56
CA ILE A 95 -0.33 2.57 -13.39
C ILE A 95 0.77 3.22 -14.18
N GLY A 96 0.44 4.06 -15.13
CA GLY A 96 1.51 4.84 -15.70
C GLY A 96 1.93 5.96 -14.72
N GLY A 97 3.23 6.28 -14.69
CA GLY A 97 3.86 7.16 -13.71
C GLY A 97 4.42 6.43 -12.47
N GLY A 98 3.97 5.20 -12.24
CA GLY A 98 4.51 4.27 -11.25
C GLY A 98 4.12 4.51 -9.78
N GLY A 99 4.36 3.52 -8.92
CA GLY A 99 4.20 3.59 -7.46
C GLY A 99 3.01 2.85 -6.86
N GLY A 100 2.81 3.05 -5.55
CA GLY A 100 1.67 2.56 -4.78
C GLY A 100 0.85 3.73 -4.23
N GLU A 101 -0.43 3.51 -4.00
CA GLU A 101 -1.34 4.51 -3.43
C GLU A 101 -2.42 3.87 -2.57
N ALA A 102 -2.79 4.54 -1.49
CA ALA A 102 -3.92 4.22 -0.64
C ALA A 102 -4.82 5.47 -0.51
N PRO A 103 -6.12 5.35 -0.19
CA PRO A 103 -7.00 6.50 0.00
C PRO A 103 -6.57 7.40 1.18
N GLY A 104 -5.61 6.97 2.02
CA GLY A 104 -4.97 7.79 3.04
C GLY A 104 -3.72 8.57 2.56
N SER A 105 -3.14 8.24 1.41
CA SER A 105 -2.00 8.98 0.83
C SER A 105 -2.43 10.23 0.07
N ILE A 106 -3.72 10.33 -0.26
CA ILE A 106 -4.36 11.56 -0.73
C ILE A 106 -5.29 11.99 0.39
N HIS A 107 -5.54 13.28 0.59
CA HIS A 107 -6.42 13.83 1.63
C HIS A 107 -7.93 13.45 1.49
N GLN A 108 -8.23 12.27 0.96
CA GLN A 108 -9.54 11.75 0.63
C GLN A 108 -10.14 11.07 1.86
N LYS A 109 -10.91 11.83 2.65
CA LYS A 109 -11.85 11.21 3.58
C LYS A 109 -12.97 10.59 2.76
N LEU A 110 -13.06 9.26 2.79
CA LEU A 110 -14.12 8.51 2.16
C LEU A 110 -14.95 7.83 3.23
N ASP A 111 -16.27 7.81 3.06
CA ASP A 111 -17.23 7.25 4.03
C ASP A 111 -17.19 5.71 4.11
N TRP A 112 -16.11 5.07 3.64
CA TRP A 112 -16.05 3.63 3.44
C TRP A 112 -14.62 3.08 3.60
N LEU A 113 -14.47 1.76 3.78
CA LEU A 113 -13.21 1.09 4.14
C LEU A 113 -12.08 1.31 3.12
N PRO A 114 -10.84 1.61 3.56
CA PRO A 114 -9.76 1.93 2.64
C PRO A 114 -9.30 0.73 1.79
N TRP A 115 -8.48 0.98 0.77
CA TRP A 115 -7.95 -0.02 -0.15
C TRP A 115 -6.56 0.40 -0.62
N VAL A 116 -5.85 -0.48 -1.34
CA VAL A 116 -4.53 -0.16 -1.89
C VAL A 116 -4.54 -0.41 -3.39
N ILE A 117 -3.91 0.47 -4.15
CA ILE A 117 -3.60 0.29 -5.56
C ILE A 117 -2.09 0.27 -5.70
N MET A 118 -1.57 -0.70 -6.44
CA MET A 118 -0.14 -0.93 -6.60
C MET A 118 0.18 -1.11 -8.08
N ASP A 119 1.14 -0.34 -8.58
CA ASP A 119 1.71 -0.59 -9.89
C ASP A 119 2.59 -1.84 -9.86
N ALA A 120 2.20 -2.90 -10.55
CA ALA A 120 2.96 -4.14 -10.58
C ALA A 120 4.38 -3.97 -11.17
N PHE A 121 4.63 -2.93 -11.96
CA PHE A 121 5.86 -2.75 -12.72
C PHE A 121 6.93 -1.92 -12.01
N THR A 122 6.52 -0.98 -11.15
CA THR A 122 7.41 0.05 -10.58
C THR A 122 7.43 0.05 -9.06
N LEU A 123 7.05 -1.05 -8.42
CA LEU A 123 7.19 -1.17 -6.97
C LEU A 123 8.64 -0.97 -6.53
N ASN A 124 8.79 -0.37 -5.34
CA ASN A 124 10.10 -0.14 -4.76
C ASN A 124 10.84 -1.47 -4.56
N GLU A 125 12.13 -1.48 -4.90
CA GLU A 125 13.04 -2.62 -4.81
C GLU A 125 13.17 -3.14 -3.37
N ASP A 126 13.01 -2.25 -2.38
CA ASP A 126 13.03 -2.61 -0.96
C ASP A 126 11.92 -3.59 -0.58
N GLY A 127 10.85 -3.65 -1.38
CA GLY A 127 9.70 -4.53 -1.25
C GLY A 127 8.80 -4.27 -0.05
N LEU A 128 8.79 -3.03 0.44
CA LEU A 128 7.95 -2.58 1.53
C LEU A 128 6.81 -1.66 1.09
N THR A 129 6.59 -1.48 -0.22
CA THR A 129 5.52 -0.62 -0.73
C THR A 129 4.15 -1.03 -0.20
N LEU A 130 3.81 -2.33 -0.22
CA LEU A 130 2.55 -2.79 0.38
C LEU A 130 2.44 -2.43 1.87
N THR A 131 3.54 -2.58 2.62
CA THR A 131 3.56 -2.33 4.06
C THR A 131 3.35 -0.85 4.36
N HIS A 132 3.93 0.02 3.53
CA HIS A 132 3.75 1.46 3.58
C HIS A 132 2.31 1.87 3.26
N GLU A 133 1.74 1.37 2.16
CA GLU A 133 0.35 1.68 1.79
C GLU A 133 -0.66 1.14 2.82
N ALA A 134 -0.41 -0.04 3.40
CA ALA A 134 -1.20 -0.55 4.51
C ALA A 134 -1.10 0.36 5.75
N GLY A 135 0.06 1.00 5.96
CA GLY A 135 0.24 2.05 6.97
C GLY A 135 -0.70 3.23 6.74
N HIS A 136 -0.82 3.72 5.51
CA HIS A 136 -1.81 4.76 5.17
C HIS A 136 -3.24 4.30 5.45
N CYS A 137 -3.59 3.05 5.15
CA CYS A 137 -4.90 2.48 5.49
C CYS A 137 -5.12 2.35 7.02
N ALA A 138 -4.05 2.31 7.82
CA ALA A 138 -4.09 2.37 9.27
C ALA A 138 -4.04 3.80 9.84
N GLY A 139 -4.11 4.83 8.97
CA GLY A 139 -4.11 6.23 9.36
C GLY A 139 -2.73 6.87 9.51
N LEU A 140 -1.65 6.17 9.15
CA LEU A 140 -0.30 6.72 9.15
C LEU A 140 -0.11 7.69 7.97
N LYS A 141 0.69 8.73 8.19
CA LYS A 141 1.06 9.71 7.16
C LYS A 141 2.55 9.70 6.89
N HIS A 142 2.96 10.34 5.79
CA HIS A 142 4.37 10.60 5.55
C HIS A 142 4.94 11.52 6.65
N PRO A 143 6.23 11.38 6.98
CA PRO A 143 6.95 12.39 7.76
C PRO A 143 6.71 13.81 7.24
N GLY A 144 6.46 14.76 8.15
CA GLY A 144 6.24 16.16 7.80
C GLY A 144 4.83 16.55 7.33
N ASP A 145 3.92 15.59 7.11
CA ASP A 145 2.53 15.90 6.71
C ASP A 145 1.66 16.34 7.90
N GLU A 146 1.68 17.64 8.23
CA GLU A 146 0.89 18.17 9.35
C GLU A 146 -0.64 17.97 9.19
N PRO A 147 -1.41 17.85 10.30
CA PRO A 147 -0.95 17.80 11.69
C PRO A 147 -0.66 16.37 12.21
N PHE A 148 -0.56 15.36 11.32
CA PHE A 148 -0.50 13.94 11.72
C PHE A 148 0.76 13.19 11.23
N GLY A 149 1.64 13.85 10.48
CA GLY A 149 2.95 13.36 10.08
C GLY A 149 4.00 13.77 11.10
N GLU A 150 5.11 13.00 11.17
CA GLU A 150 6.13 13.22 12.20
C GLU A 150 7.22 14.21 11.75
N PRO A 151 7.24 15.44 12.29
CA PRO A 151 8.14 16.50 11.80
C PRO A 151 9.60 16.25 12.18
N ARG A 152 9.87 15.48 13.24
CA ARG A 152 11.23 15.14 13.69
C ARG A 152 12.02 14.27 12.71
N LEU A 153 11.35 13.66 11.75
CA LEU A 153 11.95 12.85 10.70
C LEU A 153 12.24 13.66 9.43
N MET A 154 12.11 15.00 9.52
CA MET A 154 12.33 15.94 8.43
C MET A 154 13.53 16.84 8.71
N GLN A 155 14.32 17.11 7.67
CA GLN A 155 15.36 18.15 7.66
C GLN A 155 15.26 18.91 6.34
N ASN A 156 15.20 20.24 6.39
CA ASN A 156 15.06 21.12 5.21
C ASN A 156 13.89 20.73 4.28
N GLY A 157 12.77 20.25 4.85
CA GLY A 157 11.60 19.83 4.07
C GLY A 157 11.74 18.47 3.39
N GLN A 158 12.80 17.71 3.67
CA GLN A 158 13.02 16.36 3.15
C GLN A 158 13.03 15.33 4.28
N ALA A 159 12.48 14.15 4.01
CA ALA A 159 12.55 13.03 4.94
C ALA A 159 13.99 12.52 5.02
N VAL A 160 14.59 12.59 6.22
CA VAL A 160 15.97 12.13 6.50
C VAL A 160 15.94 10.84 7.30
N THR A 161 15.14 9.90 6.84
CA THR A 161 14.86 8.67 7.57
C THR A 161 14.64 7.48 6.63
N ASP A 162 14.91 6.29 7.15
CA ASP A 162 14.56 4.99 6.61
C ASP A 162 13.26 4.44 7.23
N ASN A 163 12.46 5.30 7.87
CA ASN A 163 11.16 4.95 8.44
C ASN A 163 10.23 4.35 7.37
N LEU A 164 9.41 3.36 7.77
CA LEU A 164 8.41 2.69 6.94
C LEU A 164 7.53 3.68 6.17
N MET A 165 7.14 4.78 6.81
CA MET A 165 6.25 5.79 6.23
C MET A 165 7.00 6.88 5.45
N ALA A 166 8.31 6.84 5.34
CA ALA A 166 9.03 7.68 4.38
C ALA A 166 9.02 7.01 2.99
N TYR A 167 9.40 7.77 1.97
CA TYR A 167 9.75 7.19 0.67
C TYR A 167 11.09 6.45 0.69
N GLY A 168 11.85 6.56 1.80
CA GLY A 168 13.24 6.16 1.94
C GLY A 168 14.17 7.37 1.88
N THR A 169 15.37 7.27 2.48
CA THR A 169 16.36 8.36 2.43
C THR A 169 16.75 8.60 0.99
N PHE A 170 16.58 9.82 0.48
CA PHE A 170 16.90 10.11 -0.92
C PHE A 170 18.41 10.07 -1.14
N ASP A 171 18.86 9.11 -1.94
CA ASP A 171 20.23 9.01 -2.41
C ASP A 171 20.39 9.95 -3.62
N ILE A 172 21.11 11.04 -3.40
CA ILE A 172 21.35 12.09 -4.40
C ILE A 172 22.20 11.57 -5.56
N GLU A 173 23.14 10.67 -5.31
CA GLU A 173 24.04 10.13 -6.33
C GLU A 173 23.30 9.12 -7.22
N ALA A 174 22.45 8.29 -6.64
CA ALA A 174 21.65 7.32 -7.37
C ALA A 174 20.35 7.91 -7.97
N GLN A 175 19.95 9.12 -7.57
CA GLN A 175 18.64 9.71 -7.85
C GLN A 175 17.48 8.76 -7.50
N LYS A 176 17.62 8.01 -6.41
CA LYS A 176 16.68 6.99 -5.96
C LYS A 176 16.45 7.10 -4.46
N HIS A 177 15.31 6.63 -3.99
CA HIS A 177 15.12 6.46 -2.56
C HIS A 177 15.81 5.18 -2.07
N GLY A 178 16.54 5.30 -0.96
CA GLY A 178 17.16 4.20 -0.24
C GLY A 178 16.14 3.30 0.46
N PRO A 179 16.59 2.18 1.06
CA PRO A 179 15.71 1.20 1.66
C PRO A 179 15.00 1.75 2.90
N ARG A 180 13.78 1.27 3.15
CA ARG A 180 13.12 1.40 4.45
C ARG A 180 13.50 0.24 5.36
N THR A 181 13.87 0.54 6.60
CA THR A 181 14.41 -0.42 7.57
C THR A 181 13.88 -0.19 8.99
N MET A 182 13.23 0.94 9.25
CA MET A 182 12.78 1.33 10.57
C MET A 182 11.25 1.37 10.66
N VAL A 183 10.69 0.89 11.77
CA VAL A 183 9.29 1.10 12.16
C VAL A 183 9.22 1.29 13.67
N GLU A 184 8.45 2.29 14.07
CA GLU A 184 8.30 2.69 15.47
C GLU A 184 7.08 2.05 16.13
N ASP A 185 7.10 1.96 17.46
CA ASP A 185 6.10 1.20 18.22
C ASP A 185 4.67 1.74 18.01
N TRP A 186 4.49 3.06 17.94
CA TRP A 186 3.18 3.66 17.68
C TRP A 186 2.66 3.35 16.26
N GLN A 187 3.54 3.13 15.28
CA GLN A 187 3.17 2.72 13.93
C GLN A 187 2.68 1.26 13.94
N ILE A 188 3.30 0.42 14.77
CA ILE A 188 2.84 -0.95 15.03
C ILE A 188 1.48 -0.94 15.73
N ASP A 189 1.27 -0.06 16.70
CA ASP A 189 -0.01 0.05 17.39
C ASP A 189 -1.13 0.57 16.47
N ALA A 190 -0.83 1.49 15.56
CA ALA A 190 -1.75 1.89 14.50
C ALA A 190 -2.19 0.68 13.65
N LEU A 191 -1.23 -0.15 13.21
CA LEU A 191 -1.52 -1.38 12.47
C LEU A 191 -2.35 -2.39 13.30
N ARG A 192 -2.15 -2.49 14.61
CA ARG A 192 -2.97 -3.34 15.51
C ARG A 192 -4.40 -2.82 15.69
N SER A 193 -4.60 -1.52 15.52
CA SER A 193 -5.92 -0.89 15.59
C SER A 193 -6.65 -0.84 14.25
N ALA A 194 -5.95 -1.17 13.16
CA ALA A 194 -6.50 -1.11 11.82
C ALA A 194 -7.68 -2.07 11.66
N TYR A 195 -8.69 -1.68 10.88
CA TYR A 195 -9.92 -2.48 10.72
C TYR A 195 -9.65 -3.89 10.16
N PHE A 196 -8.57 -4.05 9.39
CA PHE A 196 -8.12 -5.30 8.77
C PHE A 196 -7.18 -6.12 9.67
N HIS A 197 -7.04 -5.76 10.95
CA HIS A 197 -6.32 -6.55 11.94
C HIS A 197 -7.24 -7.62 12.60
N SER A 198 -6.65 -8.73 13.03
CA SER A 198 -7.23 -9.69 13.97
C SER A 198 -6.18 -10.24 14.92
N SER A 199 -6.56 -10.44 16.18
CA SER A 199 -5.72 -10.98 17.26
C SER A 199 -5.38 -12.46 17.10
#